data_AF-A0A0J7MR10-F1
#
_entry.id   AF-A0A0J7MR10-F1
#
_cell.length_a   1.000
_cell.length_b   1.000
_cell.length_c   1.000
_cell.angle_alpha   90.00
_cell.angle_beta   90.00
_cell.angle_gamma   90.00
#
_symmetry.space_group_name_H-M   'P 1'
#
loop_
_entity.id
_entity.type
_entity.pdbx_description
1 polymer ?
#
loop_
_entity_poly.entity_id
_entity_poly.type
_entity_poly.pdbx_seq_one_letter_code
_entity_poly.pdbx_strand_id
1 'polypeptide(L)'
;MKQPLCGYTLLCNEYPKFFILETKKGDIFPNRGVIPVDNLDIFAYMNSKFVYVEKHIRQQITSLYHNVVQQKCDLERQVITNALLFATFQPDEFAYRLMKGPGYMAVTTGEVTHIIKCIPVDVTIRKTKDYYSKLPVTVRNASLFLTPKSRVITKFGNERECSYELPTMYRVEDTWIQFAPDPEVRQLPPQLLHPMTALSWGYLGPGPLAVSGIYSETYRS
;
A
#
# COMPACT_ATOMS: atom_id res chain seq x y z
N MET A 1 -34.25 34.04 25.95
CA MET A 1 -33.64 35.39 26.00
C MET A 1 -33.41 35.86 24.56
N LYS A 2 -33.59 37.13 24.22
CA LYS A 2 -33.43 37.63 22.83
C LYS A 2 -32.16 38.48 22.74
N GLN A 3 -31.29 38.22 21.76
CA GLN A 3 -30.04 38.96 21.56
C GLN A 3 -29.94 39.46 20.11
N PRO A 4 -29.67 40.76 19.88
CA PRO A 4 -29.43 41.28 18.55
C PRO A 4 -28.03 40.89 18.05
N LEU A 5 -27.93 40.29 16.86
CA LEU A 5 -26.68 39.97 16.18
C LEU A 5 -26.84 40.20 14.67
N CYS A 6 -25.90 40.92 14.03
CA CYS A 6 -25.92 41.24 12.60
C CYS A 6 -27.27 41.80 12.10
N GLY A 7 -27.92 42.68 12.88
CA GLY A 7 -29.20 43.29 12.52
C GLY A 7 -30.43 42.39 12.74
N TYR A 8 -30.25 41.17 13.24
CA TYR A 8 -31.33 40.23 13.54
C TYR A 8 -31.51 40.06 15.04
N THR A 9 -32.77 39.93 15.48
CA THR A 9 -33.08 39.52 16.86
C THR A 9 -33.10 38.00 16.91
N LEU A 10 -32.06 37.42 17.51
CA LEU A 10 -31.92 35.98 17.66
C LEU A 10 -32.49 35.51 19.00
N LEU A 11 -33.13 34.34 18.99
CA LEU A 11 -33.56 33.65 20.19
C LEU A 11 -32.40 32.80 20.73
N CYS A 12 -31.99 33.08 21.97
CA CYS A 12 -31.01 32.29 22.70
C CYS A 12 -31.73 31.17 23.46
N ASN A 13 -31.22 29.95 23.32
CA ASN A 13 -31.59 28.80 24.16
C ASN A 13 -30.57 28.61 25.30
N GLU A 14 -30.69 27.53 26.05
CA GLU A 14 -29.80 27.18 27.17
C GLU A 14 -28.34 26.92 26.73
N TYR A 15 -28.10 26.76 25.43
CA TYR A 15 -26.77 26.58 24.86
C TYR A 15 -26.27 27.91 24.28
N PRO A 16 -25.27 28.57 24.89
CA PRO A 16 -24.88 29.95 24.54
C PRO A 16 -24.30 30.13 23.13
N LYS A 17 -24.07 29.04 22.37
CA LYS A 17 -23.56 29.07 21.00
C LYS A 17 -24.61 28.75 19.93
N PHE A 18 -25.83 28.37 20.33
CA PHE A 18 -26.91 28.06 19.40
C PHE A 18 -27.95 29.17 19.42
N PHE A 19 -28.18 29.75 18.24
CA PHE A 19 -29.12 30.85 18.06
C PHE A 19 -30.20 30.44 17.07
N ILE A 20 -31.45 30.74 17.39
CA ILE A 20 -32.60 30.48 16.53
C ILE A 20 -33.05 31.79 15.91
N LEU A 21 -33.11 31.83 14.58
CA LEU A 21 -33.70 32.92 13.82
C LEU A 21 -35.07 32.45 13.31
N GLU A 22 -36.15 33.02 13.82
CA GLU A 22 -37.49 32.80 13.26
C GLU A 22 -37.60 33.55 11.93
N THR A 23 -37.78 32.81 10.83
CA THR A 23 -38.00 33.39 9.50
C THR A 23 -39.43 33.14 9.03
N LYS A 24 -40.00 34.10 8.31
CA LYS A 24 -41.26 33.93 7.59
C LYS A 24 -40.97 33.59 6.13
N LYS A 25 -41.91 32.88 5.49
CA LYS A 25 -41.79 32.47 4.10
C LYS A 25 -41.74 33.71 3.20
N GLY A 26 -40.57 33.99 2.62
CA GLY A 26 -40.30 35.19 1.80
C GLY A 26 -39.21 36.10 2.37
N ASP A 27 -38.74 35.86 3.60
CA ASP A 27 -37.60 36.59 4.15
C ASP A 27 -36.31 36.22 3.40
N ILE A 28 -35.65 37.25 2.86
CA ILE A 28 -34.35 37.16 2.20
C ILE A 28 -33.32 37.76 3.14
N PHE A 29 -32.13 37.17 3.25
CA PHE A 29 -31.03 37.85 3.94
C PHE A 29 -30.77 39.20 3.25
N PRO A 30 -30.63 40.31 3.99
CA PRO A 30 -30.39 41.61 3.41
C PRO A 30 -29.07 41.57 2.63
N ASN A 31 -29.02 42.31 1.52
CA ASN A 31 -27.80 42.47 0.75
C ASN A 31 -26.69 43.02 1.66
N ARG A 32 -25.45 42.55 1.43
CA ARG A 32 -24.25 42.93 2.19
C ARG A 32 -24.13 44.47 2.23
N GLY A 33 -24.51 45.06 3.36
CA GLY A 33 -24.19 46.45 3.67
C GLY A 33 -22.74 46.58 4.14
N VAL A 34 -22.21 47.80 4.13
CA VAL A 34 -20.92 48.11 4.77
C VAL A 34 -21.11 47.90 6.28
N ILE A 35 -20.55 46.81 6.81
CA ILE A 35 -20.55 46.54 8.25
C ILE A 35 -19.54 47.53 8.86
N PRO A 36 -19.96 48.42 9.79
CA PRO A 36 -19.01 49.29 10.49
C PRO A 36 -17.97 48.40 11.19
N VAL A 37 -16.69 48.68 10.93
CA VAL A 37 -15.54 47.85 11.36
C VAL A 37 -15.18 48.10 12.84
N ASP A 38 -15.91 48.98 13.51
CA ASP A 38 -15.76 49.27 14.93
C ASP A 38 -16.13 48.01 15.73
N ASN A 39 -15.12 47.31 16.25
CA ASN A 39 -15.19 46.09 17.08
C ASN A 39 -15.27 44.73 16.34
N LEU A 40 -14.68 44.58 15.15
CA LEU A 40 -14.39 43.22 14.68
C LEU A 40 -13.26 42.62 15.56
N ASP A 41 -13.58 41.59 16.35
CA ASP A 41 -12.57 40.86 17.11
C ASP A 41 -11.60 40.18 16.13
N ILE A 42 -10.40 40.74 16.03
CA ILE A 42 -9.34 40.28 15.13
C ILE A 42 -8.97 38.82 15.42
N PHE A 43 -9.07 38.37 16.67
CA PHE A 43 -8.84 36.98 17.04
C PHE A 43 -9.95 36.08 16.51
N ALA A 44 -11.22 36.50 16.57
CA ALA A 44 -12.32 35.76 15.97
C ALA A 44 -12.18 35.65 14.44
N TYR A 45 -11.80 36.72 13.75
CA TYR A 45 -11.52 36.70 12.31
C TYR A 45 -10.37 35.74 11.97
N MET A 46 -9.25 35.85 12.67
CA MET A 46 -8.08 34.99 12.46
C MET A 46 -8.40 33.51 12.75
N ASN A 47 -9.10 33.22 13.85
CA ASN A 47 -9.53 31.87 14.20
C ASN A 47 -10.45 31.25 13.14
N SER A 48 -11.39 32.04 12.58
CA SER A 48 -12.27 31.56 11.52
C SER A 48 -11.50 31.16 10.25
N LYS A 49 -10.42 31.88 9.92
CA LYS A 49 -9.52 31.51 8.81
C LYS A 49 -8.74 30.24 9.11
N PHE A 50 -8.22 30.08 10.33
CA PHE A 50 -7.51 28.86 10.73
C PHE A 50 -8.44 27.64 10.65
N VAL A 51 -9.68 27.75 11.14
CA VAL A 51 -10.69 26.69 11.03
C VAL A 51 -11.01 26.37 9.56
N TYR A 52 -11.09 27.38 8.70
CA TYR A 52 -11.31 27.16 7.26
C TYR A 52 -10.15 26.38 6.62
N VAL A 53 -8.91 26.77 6.90
CA VAL A 53 -7.70 26.08 6.40
C VAL A 53 -7.64 24.65 6.91
N GLU A 54 -7.87 24.43 8.20
CA GLU A 54 -7.90 23.08 8.79
C GLU A 54 -8.96 22.20 8.12
N LYS A 55 -10.19 22.73 7.94
CA LYS A 55 -11.28 22.01 7.28
C LYS A 55 -10.91 21.65 5.84
N HIS A 56 -10.30 22.57 5.09
CA HIS A 56 -9.86 22.32 3.73
C HIS A 56 -8.79 21.22 3.68
N ILE A 57 -7.74 21.33 4.51
CA ILE A 57 -6.67 20.32 4.59
C ILE A 57 -7.26 18.96 4.95
N ARG A 58 -8.16 18.91 5.94
CA ARG A 58 -8.85 17.67 6.35
C ARG A 58 -9.60 17.04 5.17
N GLN A 59 -10.34 17.83 4.39
CA GLN A 59 -11.05 17.34 3.21
C GLN A 59 -10.09 16.79 2.15
N GLN A 60 -8.99 17.50 1.87
CA GLN A 60 -7.98 17.06 0.89
C GLN A 60 -7.30 15.75 1.31
N ILE A 61 -6.87 15.65 2.57
CA ILE A 61 -6.24 14.44 3.11
C ILE A 61 -7.22 13.27 3.08
N THR A 62 -8.48 13.50 3.45
CA THR A 62 -9.51 12.45 3.44
C THR A 62 -9.77 11.96 2.02
N SER A 63 -9.88 12.88 1.05
CA SER A 63 -10.03 12.54 -0.37
C SER A 63 -8.83 11.75 -0.89
N LEU A 64 -7.61 12.19 -0.59
CA LEU A 64 -6.38 11.48 -0.96
C LEU A 64 -6.34 10.07 -0.38
N TYR A 65 -6.68 9.92 0.91
CA TYR A 65 -6.74 8.62 1.56
C TYR A 65 -7.69 7.65 0.83
N HIS A 66 -8.90 8.11 0.49
CA HIS A 66 -9.85 7.29 -0.27
C HIS A 66 -9.31 6.90 -1.65
N ASN A 67 -8.66 7.84 -2.36
CA ASN A 67 -8.05 7.55 -3.67
C ASN A 67 -6.93 6.51 -3.57
N VAL A 68 -6.05 6.62 -2.57
CA VAL A 68 -4.95 5.66 -2.37
C VAL A 68 -5.49 4.27 -2.03
N VAL A 69 -6.50 4.18 -1.16
CA VAL A 69 -7.14 2.90 -0.81
C VAL A 69 -7.79 2.26 -2.03
N GLN A 70 -8.50 3.04 -2.85
CA GLN A 70 -9.13 2.57 -4.08
C GLN A 70 -8.08 2.02 -5.06
N GLN A 71 -7.02 2.79 -5.32
CA GLN A 71 -5.94 2.37 -6.20
C GLN A 71 -5.25 1.08 -5.71
N LYS A 72 -5.04 0.95 -4.40
CA LYS A 72 -4.52 -0.28 -3.80
C LYS A 72 -5.45 -1.47 -4.06
N CYS A 73 -6.75 -1.30 -3.85
CA CYS A 73 -7.74 -2.35 -4.11
C CYS A 73 -7.74 -2.78 -5.59
N ASP A 74 -7.68 -1.82 -6.51
CA ASP A 74 -7.65 -2.09 -7.95
C ASP A 74 -6.39 -2.87 -8.35
N LEU A 75 -5.24 -2.50 -7.78
CA LEU A 75 -3.98 -3.22 -7.98
C LEU A 75 -4.02 -4.64 -7.39
N GLU A 76 -4.53 -4.80 -6.16
CA GLU A 76 -4.70 -6.13 -5.54
C GLU A 76 -5.61 -7.03 -6.37
N ARG A 77 -6.71 -6.49 -6.91
CA ARG A 77 -7.61 -7.21 -7.82
C ARG A 77 -6.88 -7.67 -9.08
N GLN A 78 -6.06 -6.81 -9.69
CA GLN A 78 -5.26 -7.18 -10.86
C GLN A 78 -4.23 -8.27 -10.54
N VAL A 79 -3.56 -8.18 -9.38
CA VAL A 79 -2.60 -9.21 -8.92
C VAL A 79 -3.30 -10.55 -8.71
N ILE A 80 -4.46 -10.58 -8.06
CA ILE A 80 -5.24 -11.81 -7.86
C ILE A 80 -5.71 -12.38 -9.20
N THR A 81 -6.22 -11.54 -10.09
CA THR A 81 -6.67 -11.97 -11.43
C THR A 81 -5.52 -12.59 -12.23
N ASN A 82 -4.33 -11.99 -12.20
CA ASN A 82 -3.15 -12.54 -12.85
C ASN A 82 -2.69 -13.86 -12.19
N ALA A 83 -2.86 -13.99 -10.87
CA ALA A 83 -2.56 -15.23 -10.17
C ALA A 83 -3.50 -16.37 -10.58
N LEU A 84 -4.80 -16.10 -10.77
CA LEU A 84 -5.79 -17.11 -11.17
C LEU A 84 -5.45 -17.83 -12.49
N LEU A 85 -4.72 -17.17 -13.39
CA LEU A 85 -4.23 -17.80 -14.63
C LEU A 85 -3.34 -19.03 -14.37
N PHE A 86 -2.66 -19.09 -13.23
CA PHE A 86 -1.82 -20.22 -12.84
C PHE A 86 -2.61 -21.35 -12.16
N ALA A 87 -3.82 -21.12 -11.69
CA ALA A 87 -4.57 -22.10 -10.89
C ALA A 87 -4.81 -23.43 -11.64
N THR A 88 -5.01 -23.37 -12.96
CA THR A 88 -5.25 -24.56 -13.78
C THR A 88 -3.96 -25.29 -14.17
N PHE A 89 -2.92 -24.55 -14.56
CA PHE A 89 -1.72 -25.14 -15.16
C PHE A 89 -0.57 -25.36 -14.17
N GLN A 90 -0.49 -24.53 -13.13
CA GLN A 90 0.59 -24.53 -12.14
C GLN A 90 0.04 -24.17 -10.74
N PRO A 91 -0.75 -25.08 -10.13
CA PRO A 91 -1.44 -24.77 -8.88
C PRO A 91 -0.48 -24.43 -7.73
N ASP A 92 0.70 -25.04 -7.67
CA ASP A 92 1.71 -24.69 -6.65
C ASP A 92 2.27 -23.26 -6.82
N GLU A 93 2.38 -22.75 -8.05
CA GLU A 93 2.79 -21.35 -8.31
C GLU A 93 1.65 -20.39 -7.97
N PHE A 94 0.39 -20.78 -8.24
CA PHE A 94 -0.78 -20.04 -7.78
C PHE A 94 -0.79 -19.92 -6.25
N ALA A 95 -0.62 -21.03 -5.53
CA ALA A 95 -0.55 -21.04 -4.07
C ALA A 95 0.59 -20.15 -3.55
N TYR A 96 1.79 -20.26 -4.15
CA TYR A 96 2.94 -19.45 -3.79
C TYR A 96 2.67 -17.94 -3.93
N ARG A 97 2.05 -17.52 -5.04
CA ARG A 97 1.75 -16.11 -5.33
C ARG A 97 0.66 -15.57 -4.41
N LEU A 98 -0.41 -16.33 -4.24
CA LEU A 98 -1.56 -15.91 -3.44
C LEU A 98 -1.19 -15.83 -1.95
N MET A 99 -0.42 -16.80 -1.45
CA MET A 99 0.04 -16.84 -0.05
C MET A 99 1.31 -16.02 0.19
N LYS A 100 1.87 -15.40 -0.84
CA LYS A 100 3.09 -14.57 -0.79
C LYS A 100 4.33 -15.31 -0.25
N GLY A 101 4.44 -16.62 -0.49
CA GLY A 101 5.57 -17.42 -0.03
C GLY A 101 5.40 -18.94 -0.17
N PRO A 102 6.46 -19.71 0.10
CA PRO A 102 6.43 -21.18 0.08
C PRO A 102 5.68 -21.76 1.28
N GLY A 103 5.46 -23.09 1.27
CA GLY A 103 4.79 -23.81 2.36
C GLY A 103 3.30 -24.06 2.15
N TYR A 104 2.81 -23.79 0.94
CA TYR A 104 1.46 -24.11 0.51
C TYR A 104 1.52 -24.80 -0.85
N MET A 105 0.66 -25.79 -1.02
CA MET A 105 0.39 -26.41 -2.32
C MET A 105 -1.06 -26.16 -2.68
N ALA A 106 -1.41 -26.29 -3.96
CA ALA A 106 -2.80 -26.26 -4.35
C ALA A 106 -3.20 -27.44 -5.22
N VAL A 107 -4.49 -27.77 -5.15
CA VAL A 107 -5.11 -28.83 -5.94
C VAL A 107 -6.40 -28.28 -6.52
N THR A 108 -6.49 -28.29 -7.85
CA THR A 108 -7.65 -27.79 -8.58
C THR A 108 -8.61 -28.92 -8.89
N THR A 109 -9.87 -28.74 -8.50
CA THR A 109 -10.96 -29.70 -8.70
C THR A 109 -12.16 -28.97 -9.30
N GLY A 110 -12.42 -29.21 -10.59
CA GLY A 110 -13.39 -28.43 -11.34
C GLY A 110 -12.98 -26.96 -11.41
N GLU A 111 -13.89 -26.05 -11.04
CA GLU A 111 -13.64 -24.60 -11.01
C GLU A 111 -13.02 -24.11 -9.69
N VAL A 112 -12.86 -25.00 -8.70
CA VAL A 112 -12.37 -24.63 -7.36
C VAL A 112 -10.93 -25.09 -7.19
N THR A 113 -10.10 -24.22 -6.59
CA THR A 113 -8.71 -24.55 -6.22
C THR A 113 -8.55 -24.58 -4.71
N HIS A 114 -8.21 -25.74 -4.17
CA HIS A 114 -7.98 -25.95 -2.75
C HIS A 114 -6.53 -25.67 -2.39
N ILE A 115 -6.29 -24.79 -1.41
CA ILE A 115 -4.96 -24.48 -0.90
C ILE A 115 -4.72 -25.26 0.38
N ILE A 116 -3.61 -26.00 0.42
CA ILE A 116 -3.25 -26.90 1.51
C ILE A 116 -1.92 -26.43 2.09
N LYS A 117 -1.88 -26.21 3.41
CA LYS A 117 -0.64 -25.87 4.12
C LYS A 117 0.25 -27.09 4.25
N CYS A 118 1.50 -26.99 3.78
CA CYS A 118 2.48 -28.06 3.86
C CYS A 118 3.11 -28.15 5.25
N ILE A 119 3.54 -29.36 5.61
CA ILE A 119 4.35 -29.60 6.82
C ILE A 119 5.82 -29.41 6.45
N PRO A 120 6.59 -28.59 7.20
CA PRO A 120 8.01 -28.41 6.94
C PRO A 120 8.79 -29.71 7.23
N VAL A 121 9.74 -30.03 6.35
CA VAL A 121 10.59 -31.22 6.47
C VAL A 121 12.01 -30.84 6.10
N ASP A 122 12.98 -31.28 6.90
CA ASP A 122 14.40 -31.09 6.59
C ASP A 122 14.83 -31.99 5.44
N VAL A 123 15.59 -31.42 4.51
CA VAL A 123 16.05 -32.10 3.30
C VAL A 123 17.53 -31.84 3.09
N THR A 124 18.24 -32.84 2.60
CA THR A 124 19.65 -32.69 2.21
C THR A 124 19.76 -32.63 0.70
N ILE A 125 20.46 -31.62 0.19
CA ILE A 125 20.70 -31.44 -1.24
C ILE A 125 21.58 -32.58 -1.76
N ARG A 126 21.14 -33.25 -2.83
CA ARG A 126 21.85 -34.37 -3.44
C ARG A 126 22.55 -33.91 -4.72
N LYS A 127 23.85 -34.20 -4.85
CA LYS A 127 24.58 -34.02 -6.11
C LYS A 127 24.23 -35.15 -7.07
N THR A 128 23.88 -34.82 -8.31
CA THR A 128 23.60 -35.76 -9.39
C THR A 128 24.47 -35.42 -10.59
N LYS A 129 24.78 -36.42 -11.42
CA LYS A 129 25.46 -36.19 -12.72
C LYS A 129 24.49 -35.59 -13.73
N ASP A 130 23.25 -36.04 -13.67
CA ASP A 130 22.16 -35.60 -14.55
C ASP A 130 21.49 -34.32 -14.02
N TYR A 131 20.85 -33.60 -14.93
CA TYR A 131 20.27 -32.30 -14.67
C TYR A 131 18.77 -32.39 -14.62
N TYR A 132 18.20 -31.73 -13.63
CA TYR A 132 16.77 -31.72 -13.45
C TYR A 132 16.29 -30.27 -13.37
N SER A 133 15.07 -30.04 -13.86
CA SER A 133 14.36 -28.77 -13.66
C SER A 133 14.03 -28.52 -12.17
N LYS A 134 13.95 -29.58 -11.37
CA LYS A 134 13.66 -29.55 -9.93
C LYS A 134 14.90 -29.94 -9.13
N LEU A 135 15.06 -29.37 -7.95
CA LEU A 135 16.25 -29.57 -7.12
C LEU A 135 16.27 -30.99 -6.55
N PRO A 136 17.29 -31.83 -6.84
CA PRO A 136 17.40 -33.17 -6.26
C PRO A 136 17.70 -33.12 -4.77
N VAL A 137 16.89 -33.79 -3.97
CA VAL A 137 17.02 -33.81 -2.50
C VAL A 137 16.85 -35.23 -1.96
N THR A 138 17.41 -35.47 -0.78
CA THR A 138 17.19 -36.69 -0.01
C THR A 138 16.36 -36.35 1.22
N VAL A 139 15.28 -37.10 1.42
CA VAL A 139 14.32 -36.92 2.51
C VAL A 139 14.08 -38.27 3.14
N ARG A 140 14.44 -38.44 4.43
CA ARG A 140 14.30 -39.73 5.14
C ARG A 140 14.85 -40.92 4.34
N ASN A 141 16.07 -40.76 3.81
CA ASN A 141 16.76 -41.74 2.95
C ASN A 141 16.09 -42.05 1.59
N ALA A 142 15.00 -41.38 1.23
CA ALA A 142 14.39 -41.46 -0.09
C ALA A 142 14.92 -40.35 -1.01
N SER A 143 15.20 -40.70 -2.27
CA SER A 143 15.58 -39.72 -3.30
C SER A 143 14.33 -39.08 -3.89
N LEU A 144 14.16 -37.78 -3.70
CA LEU A 144 13.02 -36.99 -4.15
C LEU A 144 13.51 -35.69 -4.81
N PHE A 145 12.57 -34.85 -5.22
CA PHE A 145 12.84 -33.56 -5.82
C PHE A 145 12.07 -32.45 -5.11
N LEU A 146 12.61 -31.25 -5.14
CA LEU A 146 12.00 -30.05 -4.58
C LEU A 146 11.69 -29.07 -5.71
N THR A 147 10.46 -28.58 -5.77
CA THR A 147 10.05 -27.60 -6.78
C THR A 147 10.77 -26.25 -6.58
N PRO A 148 11.17 -25.58 -7.67
CA PRO A 148 11.70 -24.23 -7.58
C PRO A 148 10.60 -23.27 -7.09
N LYS A 149 10.98 -22.24 -6.32
CA LYS A 149 10.11 -21.25 -5.68
C LYS A 149 9.15 -21.79 -4.61
N SER A 150 8.24 -22.71 -4.94
CA SER A 150 7.19 -23.18 -4.01
C SER A 150 7.71 -24.13 -2.91
N ARG A 151 8.88 -24.76 -3.10
CA ARG A 151 9.52 -25.68 -2.14
C ARG A 151 8.64 -26.88 -1.76
N VAL A 152 7.84 -27.37 -2.70
CA VAL A 152 7.00 -28.56 -2.53
C VAL A 152 7.81 -29.79 -2.95
N ILE A 153 7.79 -30.83 -2.12
CA ILE A 153 8.48 -32.09 -2.40
C ILE A 153 7.65 -32.91 -3.39
N THR A 154 8.32 -33.46 -4.40
CA THR A 154 7.72 -34.29 -5.44
C THR A 154 8.60 -35.48 -5.77
N LYS A 155 7.97 -36.57 -6.22
CA LYS A 155 8.68 -37.81 -6.56
C LYS A 155 9.42 -37.73 -7.91
N PHE A 156 8.98 -36.86 -8.81
CA PHE A 156 9.46 -36.82 -10.18
C PHE A 156 10.11 -35.47 -10.50
N GLY A 157 11.33 -35.52 -11.03
CA GLY A 157 12.04 -34.39 -11.63
C GLY A 157 12.12 -34.60 -13.14
N ASN A 158 11.82 -33.56 -13.91
CA ASN A 158 12.00 -33.63 -15.37
C ASN A 158 13.47 -33.40 -15.67
N GLU A 159 14.10 -34.37 -16.32
CA GLU A 159 15.47 -34.28 -16.80
C GLU A 159 15.59 -33.21 -17.89
N ARG A 160 16.73 -32.52 -17.93
CA ARG A 160 17.05 -31.51 -18.93
C ARG A 160 18.44 -31.74 -19.49
N GLU A 161 18.64 -31.27 -20.71
CA GLU A 161 19.96 -31.19 -21.30
C GLU A 161 20.83 -30.15 -20.57
N CYS A 162 22.11 -30.45 -20.47
CA CYS A 162 23.09 -29.59 -19.83
C CYS A 162 23.40 -28.40 -20.74
N SER A 163 23.18 -27.17 -20.27
CA SER A 163 23.64 -25.96 -20.96
C SER A 163 24.37 -25.05 -19.99
N TYR A 164 25.52 -24.54 -20.43
CA TYR A 164 26.33 -23.57 -19.68
C TYR A 164 25.78 -22.15 -19.81
N GLU A 165 25.11 -21.85 -20.93
CA GLU A 165 24.50 -20.57 -21.26
C GLU A 165 23.16 -20.38 -20.53
N LEU A 166 22.42 -21.47 -20.35
CA LEU A 166 21.11 -21.50 -19.67
C LEU A 166 21.13 -22.44 -18.47
N PRO A 167 21.97 -22.16 -17.46
CA PRO A 167 22.11 -23.05 -16.33
C PRO A 167 20.88 -23.02 -15.43
N THR A 168 20.56 -24.17 -14.84
CA THR A 168 19.47 -24.23 -13.85
C THR A 168 20.00 -23.77 -12.49
N MET A 169 19.47 -22.64 -12.02
CA MET A 169 19.85 -22.03 -10.75
C MET A 169 18.72 -22.13 -9.72
N TYR A 170 19.10 -22.36 -8.47
CA TYR A 170 18.20 -22.36 -7.33
C TYR A 170 18.70 -21.36 -6.30
N ARG A 171 17.79 -20.56 -5.75
CA ARG A 171 18.09 -19.84 -4.51
C ARG A 171 17.97 -20.84 -3.37
N VAL A 172 18.93 -20.91 -2.46
CA VAL A 172 18.84 -21.64 -1.20
C VAL A 172 19.24 -20.66 -0.12
N GLU A 173 18.29 -20.38 0.78
CA GLU A 173 18.37 -19.25 1.70
C GLU A 173 18.58 -17.95 0.91
N ASP A 174 19.77 -17.36 0.99
CA ASP A 174 20.15 -16.14 0.26
C ASP A 174 21.31 -16.35 -0.72
N THR A 175 21.67 -17.60 -0.99
CA THR A 175 22.71 -17.96 -1.95
C THR A 175 22.11 -18.55 -3.21
N TRP A 176 22.68 -18.19 -4.35
CA TRP A 176 22.35 -18.84 -5.62
C TRP A 176 23.31 -20.01 -5.82
N ILE A 177 22.73 -21.17 -6.12
CA ILE A 177 23.47 -22.37 -6.46
C ILE A 177 23.05 -22.83 -7.85
N GLN A 178 24.04 -23.25 -8.64
CA GLN A 178 23.87 -23.86 -9.94
C GLN A 178 24.21 -25.33 -9.84
N PHE A 179 23.43 -26.16 -10.51
CA PHE A 179 23.81 -27.53 -10.77
C PHE A 179 24.34 -27.57 -12.20
N ALA A 180 25.66 -27.65 -12.33
CA ALA A 180 26.43 -27.80 -13.57
C ALA A 180 27.49 -28.90 -13.35
N PRO A 181 28.11 -29.50 -14.39
CA PRO A 181 29.00 -30.64 -14.21
C PRO A 181 30.35 -30.16 -13.66
N ASP A 182 30.61 -28.85 -13.75
CA ASP A 182 31.86 -28.21 -13.43
C ASP A 182 31.63 -27.18 -12.31
N PRO A 183 32.20 -27.40 -11.11
CA PRO A 183 31.99 -26.56 -9.94
C PRO A 183 32.73 -25.21 -9.97
N GLU A 184 33.51 -24.90 -11.02
CA GLU A 184 34.45 -23.76 -11.02
C GLU A 184 33.87 -22.40 -11.45
N VAL A 185 32.64 -22.33 -11.97
CA VAL A 185 32.08 -21.04 -12.40
C VAL A 185 31.47 -20.30 -11.21
N ARG A 186 32.21 -19.30 -10.70
CA ARG A 186 31.70 -18.30 -9.74
C ARG A 186 30.44 -17.64 -10.33
N GLN A 187 29.32 -17.79 -9.64
CA GLN A 187 28.04 -17.24 -10.08
C GLN A 187 27.88 -15.79 -9.66
N LEU A 188 27.45 -14.97 -10.61
CA LEU A 188 26.81 -13.70 -10.32
C LEU A 188 25.32 -13.99 -10.05
N PRO A 189 24.73 -13.40 -8.99
CA PRO A 189 23.29 -13.51 -8.79
C PRO A 189 22.55 -12.94 -10.01
N PRO A 190 21.36 -13.47 -10.34
CA PRO A 190 20.55 -12.92 -11.43
C PRO A 190 20.19 -11.46 -11.15
N GLN A 191 20.05 -10.68 -12.22
CA GLN A 191 19.64 -9.28 -12.11
C GLN A 191 18.27 -9.18 -11.41
N LEU A 192 18.20 -8.37 -10.37
CA LEU A 192 16.95 -8.10 -9.68
C LEU A 192 16.11 -7.15 -10.54
N LEU A 193 14.89 -7.58 -10.87
CA LEU A 193 13.91 -6.72 -11.52
C LEU A 193 13.25 -5.81 -10.47
N HIS A 194 13.32 -4.51 -10.70
CA HIS A 194 12.63 -3.52 -9.87
C HIS A 194 11.36 -3.04 -10.55
N PRO A 195 10.30 -2.71 -9.79
CA PRO A 195 9.16 -1.99 -10.33
C PRO A 195 9.64 -0.69 -11.01
N MET A 196 9.03 -0.35 -12.14
CA MET A 196 9.34 0.91 -12.84
C MET A 196 8.81 2.15 -12.13
N THR A 197 8.02 1.97 -11.07
CA THR A 197 7.42 3.07 -10.29
C THR A 197 8.47 3.69 -9.37
N ALA A 198 8.77 4.98 -9.58
CA ALA A 198 9.62 5.77 -8.69
C ALA A 198 8.78 6.68 -7.80
N LEU A 199 9.12 6.77 -6.51
CA LEU A 199 8.49 7.72 -5.58
C LEU A 199 9.08 9.11 -5.82
N SER A 200 8.24 10.07 -6.23
CA SER A 200 8.63 11.46 -6.47
C SER A 200 8.09 12.45 -5.45
N TRP A 201 7.45 11.98 -4.37
CA TRP A 201 6.84 12.85 -3.37
C TRP A 201 7.87 13.47 -2.42
N GLY A 202 7.76 14.78 -2.20
CA GLY A 202 8.53 15.52 -1.21
C GLY A 202 7.64 16.46 -0.41
N TYR A 203 7.90 16.58 0.89
CA TYR A 203 7.17 17.51 1.75
C TYR A 203 7.59 18.95 1.45
N LEU A 204 6.64 19.78 1.04
CA LEU A 204 6.82 21.22 0.98
C LEU A 204 6.29 21.82 2.28
N GLY A 205 7.20 22.24 3.15
CA GLY A 205 6.85 22.93 4.37
C GLY A 205 6.13 24.25 4.05
N PRO A 206 5.11 24.63 4.83
CA PRO A 206 4.63 25.99 4.75
C PRO A 206 5.80 26.91 5.12
N GLY A 207 6.06 27.94 4.30
CA GLY A 207 6.98 29.00 4.68
C GLY A 207 6.60 29.61 6.04
N PRO A 208 7.46 30.44 6.62
CA PRO A 208 7.20 30.96 7.97
C PRO A 208 5.85 31.69 8.05
N LEU A 209 4.99 31.22 8.96
CA LEU A 209 3.56 31.56 9.00
C LEU A 209 3.24 32.87 9.72
N ALA A 210 4.20 33.46 10.44
CA ALA A 210 4.06 34.71 11.17
C ALA A 210 5.40 35.48 11.18
N VAL A 211 5.69 36.20 10.09
CA VAL A 211 6.98 36.90 9.91
C VAL A 211 6.86 38.41 10.11
N SER A 212 5.66 39.00 10.06
CA SER A 212 5.52 40.45 10.15
C SER A 212 4.29 40.90 10.94
N GLY A 213 4.49 41.96 11.74
CA GLY A 213 3.43 42.86 12.14
C GLY A 213 3.26 43.97 11.10
N ILE A 214 2.08 44.60 11.05
CA ILE A 214 1.81 45.73 10.15
C ILE A 214 2.70 46.94 10.49
N TYR A 215 3.19 47.01 11.72
CA TYR A 215 4.09 48.05 12.21
C TYR A 215 5.38 47.43 12.76
N SER A 216 6.53 48.02 12.41
CA SER A 216 7.81 47.76 13.08
C SER A 216 7.85 48.49 14.43
N GLU A 217 8.52 47.94 15.44
CA GLU A 217 8.69 48.54 16.78
C GLU A 217 9.49 49.87 16.81
N THR A 218 9.67 50.53 15.67
CA THR A 218 10.48 51.75 15.52
C THR A 218 9.81 53.04 16.03
N TYR A 219 8.73 52.94 16.83
CA TYR A 219 8.13 54.09 17.50
C TYR A 219 7.88 53.77 18.99
N ARG A 220 8.96 53.84 19.79
CA ARG A 220 8.87 54.13 21.23
C ARG A 220 9.58 55.46 21.46
N SER A 221 8.80 56.53 21.53
CA SER A 221 9.16 57.83 22.12
C SER A 221 8.69 57.88 23.56
#